data_AF-A0A454CQ06-F1
#
_entry.id   AF-A0A454CQ06-F1
#
_cell.length_a   1.000
_cell.length_b   1.000
_cell.length_c   1.000
_cell.angle_alpha   90.00
_cell.angle_beta   90.00
_cell.angle_gamma   90.00
#
_symmetry.space_group_name_H-M   'P 1'
#
loop_
_entity.id
_entity.type
_entity.pdbx_description
1 polymer ?
#
loop_
_entity_poly.entity_id
_entity_poly.type
_entity_poly.pdbx_seq_one_letter_code
_entity_poly.pdbx_strand_id
1 'polypeptide(L)'
;RLGSNSLAEFVVFGRVAGEQAVKRAAEFKGWNEESIATQVKAVEDRIAALMNQEGDENWADIRTEMGHTMEAGCGIYRQEDLMQATIEKITELKERYKKISIKDKGKVFNTDLLYAIEVGYGLEVAEAMVHSAILRKESRGAHQRLDDGCTERDDVNFLKHSLAFFKEDAAPSIDYSNVTITKSQPKARLYGEAAEKAAAAEKAAEAEAKKAEEQA
;
A
#
# COMPACT_ATOMS: atom_id res chain seq x y z
N ARG A 1 -2.38 -9.58 7.38
CA ARG A 1 -3.67 -10.29 7.15
C ARG A 1 -3.59 -11.67 7.80
N LEU A 2 -4.65 -12.13 8.48
CA LEU A 2 -4.69 -13.49 9.04
C LEU A 2 -4.72 -14.55 7.91
N GLY A 3 -4.04 -15.67 8.12
CA GLY A 3 -4.02 -16.79 7.17
C GLY A 3 -5.44 -17.23 6.78
N SER A 4 -5.63 -17.65 5.53
CA SER A 4 -6.93 -18.08 4.97
C SER A 4 -8.03 -17.02 4.85
N ASN A 5 -7.88 -15.81 5.42
CA ASN A 5 -8.95 -14.81 5.37
C ASN A 5 -9.19 -14.13 4.01
N SER A 6 -8.20 -13.93 3.14
CA SER A 6 -8.41 -13.23 1.86
C SER A 6 -9.35 -13.94 0.88
N LEU A 7 -9.43 -15.28 0.88
CA LEU A 7 -10.41 -15.95 0.03
C LEU A 7 -11.84 -15.69 0.53
N ALA A 8 -12.04 -15.78 1.85
CA ALA A 8 -13.31 -15.42 2.47
C ALA A 8 -13.64 -13.93 2.26
N GLU A 9 -12.64 -13.06 2.37
CA GLU A 9 -12.72 -11.63 2.11
C GLU A 9 -13.23 -11.34 0.69
N PHE A 10 -12.67 -12.00 -0.32
CA PHE A 10 -13.12 -11.85 -1.70
C PHE A 10 -14.59 -12.23 -1.89
N VAL A 11 -15.03 -13.35 -1.31
CA VAL A 11 -16.42 -13.81 -1.43
C VAL A 11 -17.38 -12.85 -0.71
N VAL A 12 -17.03 -12.44 0.50
CA VAL A 12 -17.88 -11.58 1.34
C VAL A 12 -17.92 -10.15 0.79
N PHE A 13 -16.78 -9.49 0.64
CA PHE A 13 -16.76 -8.12 0.16
C PHE A 13 -17.06 -8.02 -1.33
N GLY A 14 -16.76 -9.04 -2.14
CA GLY A 14 -17.19 -9.09 -3.54
C GLY A 14 -18.72 -9.07 -3.66
N ARG A 15 -19.42 -9.87 -2.84
CA ARG A 15 -20.89 -9.81 -2.77
C ARG A 15 -21.39 -8.43 -2.35
N VAL A 16 -20.86 -7.89 -1.24
CA VAL A 16 -21.29 -6.58 -0.72
C VAL A 16 -21.05 -5.47 -1.74
N ALA A 17 -19.85 -5.42 -2.33
CA ALA A 17 -19.50 -4.45 -3.36
C ALA A 17 -20.40 -4.58 -4.60
N GLY A 18 -20.70 -5.81 -5.03
CA GLY A 18 -21.62 -6.07 -6.14
C GLY A 18 -23.04 -5.59 -5.85
N GLU A 19 -23.59 -5.90 -4.68
CA GLU A 19 -24.93 -5.44 -4.28
C GLU A 19 -25.01 -3.91 -4.23
N GLN A 20 -23.97 -3.23 -3.74
CA GLN A 20 -23.91 -1.76 -3.72
C GLN A 20 -23.71 -1.17 -5.12
N ALA A 21 -22.90 -1.80 -5.97
CA ALA A 21 -22.72 -1.39 -7.36
C ALA A 21 -24.04 -1.46 -8.14
N VAL A 22 -24.85 -2.50 -7.94
CA VAL A 22 -26.19 -2.62 -8.54
C VAL A 22 -27.11 -1.48 -8.10
N LYS A 23 -27.16 -1.17 -6.79
CA LYS A 23 -27.95 -0.04 -6.28
C LYS A 23 -27.48 1.29 -6.89
N ARG A 24 -26.16 1.50 -6.92
CA ARG A 24 -25.57 2.72 -7.47
C ARG A 24 -25.86 2.89 -8.97
N ALA A 25 -25.85 1.78 -9.72
CA ALA A 25 -26.17 1.75 -11.14
C ALA A 25 -27.64 2.08 -11.41
N ALA A 26 -28.57 1.61 -10.56
CA ALA A 26 -29.99 1.93 -10.67
C ALA A 26 -30.29 3.45 -10.47
N GLU A 27 -29.46 4.13 -9.68
CA GLU A 27 -29.57 5.58 -9.44
C GLU A 27 -28.72 6.43 -10.40
N PHE A 28 -27.98 5.80 -11.32
CA PHE A 28 -27.07 6.49 -12.23
C PHE A 28 -27.86 7.25 -13.30
N LYS A 29 -27.63 8.56 -13.41
CA LYS A 29 -28.42 9.47 -14.26
C LYS A 29 -27.80 9.73 -15.65
N GLY A 30 -26.81 8.93 -16.04
CA GLY A 30 -26.09 9.09 -17.31
C GLY A 30 -24.67 9.61 -17.12
N TRP A 31 -23.91 9.59 -18.20
CA TRP A 31 -22.52 10.02 -18.27
C TRP A 31 -22.38 11.36 -18.99
N ASN A 32 -21.23 12.01 -18.81
CA ASN A 32 -20.83 13.16 -19.60
C ASN A 32 -19.91 12.69 -20.74
N GLU A 33 -20.41 12.72 -21.98
CA GLU A 33 -19.67 12.25 -23.16
C GLU A 33 -18.42 13.09 -23.45
N GLU A 34 -18.50 14.42 -23.26
CA GLU A 34 -17.36 15.32 -23.46
C GLU A 34 -16.23 15.01 -22.47
N SER A 35 -16.58 14.75 -21.20
CA SER A 35 -15.65 14.33 -20.16
C SER A 35 -15.03 12.97 -20.47
N ILE A 36 -15.79 12.02 -21.03
CA ILE A 36 -15.26 10.72 -21.44
C ILE A 36 -14.31 10.89 -22.64
N ALA A 37 -14.71 11.62 -23.67
CA ALA A 37 -13.89 11.87 -24.85
C ALA A 37 -12.56 12.55 -24.49
N THR A 38 -12.59 13.51 -23.56
CA THR A 38 -11.38 14.17 -23.02
C THR A 38 -10.44 13.17 -22.35
N GLN A 39 -10.97 12.26 -21.53
CA GLN A 39 -10.16 11.23 -20.86
C GLN A 39 -9.60 10.20 -21.83
N VAL A 40 -10.39 9.76 -22.82
CA VAL A 40 -9.93 8.85 -23.87
C VAL A 40 -8.76 9.46 -24.61
N LYS A 41 -8.90 10.71 -25.07
CA LYS A 41 -7.83 11.43 -25.75
C LYS A 41 -6.57 11.54 -24.88
N ALA A 42 -6.71 11.86 -23.60
CA ALA A 42 -5.58 11.92 -22.68
C ALA A 42 -4.87 10.56 -22.47
N VAL A 43 -5.59 9.43 -22.55
CA VAL A 43 -4.99 8.09 -22.54
C VAL A 43 -4.27 7.82 -23.87
N GLU A 44 -4.91 8.12 -25.00
CA GLU A 44 -4.31 7.94 -26.33
C GLU A 44 -3.02 8.76 -26.50
N ASP A 45 -3.04 10.03 -26.07
CA ASP A 45 -1.89 10.93 -26.12
C ASP A 45 -0.73 10.40 -25.25
N ARG A 46 -1.02 9.86 -24.05
CA ARG A 46 0.00 9.24 -23.17
C ARG A 46 0.60 7.98 -23.79
N ILE A 47 -0.23 7.10 -24.37
CA ILE A 47 0.23 5.89 -25.04
C ILE A 47 1.09 6.26 -26.26
N ALA A 48 0.65 7.24 -27.05
CA ALA A 48 1.40 7.73 -28.21
C ALA A 48 2.73 8.35 -27.79
N ALA A 49 2.75 9.15 -26.71
CA ALA A 49 3.99 9.72 -26.17
C ALA A 49 4.97 8.63 -25.74
N LEU A 50 4.50 7.61 -25.00
CA LEU A 50 5.34 6.48 -24.57
C LEU A 50 5.87 5.66 -25.76
N MET A 51 5.03 5.41 -26.76
CA MET A 51 5.44 4.72 -28.00
C MET A 51 6.48 5.50 -28.80
N ASN A 52 6.43 6.82 -28.75
CA ASN A 52 7.36 7.71 -29.44
C ASN A 52 8.54 8.15 -28.55
N GLN A 53 8.59 7.70 -27.30
CA GLN A 53 9.69 8.01 -26.40
C GLN A 53 10.98 7.38 -26.92
N GLU A 54 12.04 8.17 -26.93
CA GLU A 54 13.38 7.76 -27.37
C GLU A 54 14.37 7.89 -26.22
N GLY A 55 15.31 6.96 -26.17
CA GLY A 55 16.40 6.95 -25.20
C GLY A 55 17.07 5.59 -25.15
N ASP A 56 18.00 5.44 -24.23
CA ASP A 56 18.89 4.29 -24.10
C ASP A 56 18.57 3.38 -22.90
N GLU A 57 17.54 3.73 -22.11
CA GLU A 57 17.11 2.94 -20.96
C GLU A 57 16.17 1.78 -21.34
N ASN A 58 16.21 0.73 -20.53
CA ASN A 58 15.37 -0.46 -20.68
C ASN A 58 14.43 -0.59 -19.48
N TRP A 59 13.13 -0.68 -19.74
CA TRP A 59 12.12 -0.83 -18.68
C TRP A 59 12.31 -2.10 -17.84
N ALA A 60 12.89 -3.18 -18.40
CA ALA A 60 13.10 -4.43 -17.69
C ALA A 60 14.20 -4.31 -16.61
N ASP A 61 15.24 -3.53 -16.91
CA ASP A 61 16.31 -3.24 -15.97
C ASP A 61 15.80 -2.34 -14.85
N ILE A 62 15.04 -1.29 -15.20
CA ILE A 62 14.34 -0.42 -14.24
C ILE A 62 13.43 -1.24 -13.31
N ARG A 63 12.64 -2.16 -13.86
CA ARG A 63 11.77 -3.06 -13.09
C ARG A 63 12.55 -3.91 -12.09
N THR A 64 13.68 -4.46 -12.53
CA THR A 64 14.54 -5.32 -11.71
C THR A 64 15.20 -4.53 -10.59
N GLU A 65 15.76 -3.36 -10.91
CA GLU A 65 16.34 -2.44 -9.94
C GLU A 65 15.31 -1.96 -8.92
N MET A 66 14.10 -1.60 -9.37
CA MET A 66 12.99 -1.22 -8.49
C MET A 66 12.66 -2.36 -7.51
N GLY A 67 12.57 -3.60 -7.99
CA GLY A 67 12.32 -4.78 -7.15
C GLY A 67 13.35 -4.95 -6.05
N HIS A 68 14.65 -4.91 -6.40
CA HIS A 68 15.73 -5.01 -5.41
C HIS A 68 15.73 -3.84 -4.42
N THR A 69 15.48 -2.63 -4.91
CA THR A 69 15.45 -1.40 -4.09
C THR A 69 14.31 -1.44 -3.08
N MET A 70 13.13 -1.91 -3.49
CA MET A 70 11.97 -2.06 -2.61
C MET A 70 12.15 -3.19 -1.59
N GLU A 71 12.79 -4.29 -1.96
CA GLU A 71 13.13 -5.35 -1.00
C GLU A 71 14.10 -4.83 0.08
N ALA A 72 15.11 -4.04 -0.31
CA ALA A 72 16.11 -3.51 0.60
C ALA A 72 15.54 -2.51 1.63
N GLY A 73 14.74 -1.53 1.20
CA GLY A 73 14.22 -0.49 2.10
C GLY A 73 12.80 -0.74 2.64
N CYS A 74 11.98 -1.52 1.93
CA CYS A 74 10.58 -1.77 2.26
C CYS A 74 10.24 -3.25 2.49
N GLY A 75 11.25 -4.10 2.69
CA GLY A 75 11.09 -5.51 3.07
C GLY A 75 10.49 -5.73 4.46
N ILE A 76 10.80 -6.89 5.06
CA ILE A 76 10.26 -7.30 6.38
C ILE A 76 10.67 -6.32 7.47
N TYR A 77 11.96 -6.01 7.56
CA TYR A 77 12.53 -5.07 8.51
C TYR A 77 12.94 -3.80 7.79
N ARG A 78 12.73 -2.66 8.45
CA ARG A 78 12.88 -1.34 7.86
C ARG A 78 13.73 -0.46 8.76
N GLN A 79 14.58 0.34 8.14
CA GLN A 79 15.40 1.36 8.79
C GLN A 79 15.29 2.67 8.00
N GLU A 80 15.42 3.80 8.69
CA GLU A 80 15.22 5.14 8.11
C GLU A 80 16.17 5.40 6.95
N ASP A 81 17.43 5.04 7.11
CA ASP A 81 18.50 5.21 6.13
C ASP A 81 18.23 4.39 4.85
N LEU A 82 17.83 3.13 5.01
CA LEU A 82 17.49 2.25 3.88
C LEU A 82 16.23 2.73 3.15
N MET A 83 15.20 3.16 3.88
CA MET A 83 13.99 3.74 3.26
C MET A 83 14.29 5.05 2.55
N GLN A 84 15.16 5.90 3.11
CA GLN A 84 15.58 7.15 2.49
C GLN A 84 16.36 6.89 1.20
N ALA A 85 17.30 5.94 1.21
CA ALA A 85 18.00 5.50 0.01
C ALA A 85 17.03 4.91 -1.05
N THR A 86 16.01 4.17 -0.62
CA THR A 86 14.94 3.70 -1.51
C THR A 86 14.17 4.85 -2.15
N ILE A 87 13.80 5.89 -1.40
CA ILE A 87 13.14 7.08 -1.97
C ILE A 87 13.98 7.70 -3.08
N GLU A 88 15.26 7.96 -2.78
CA GLU A 88 16.20 8.57 -3.72
C GLU A 88 16.35 7.72 -4.99
N LYS A 89 16.49 6.40 -4.83
CA LYS A 89 16.61 5.48 -5.95
C LYS A 89 15.31 5.38 -6.76
N ILE A 90 14.13 5.39 -6.15
CA ILE A 90 12.86 5.43 -6.88
C ILE A 90 12.72 6.73 -7.66
N THR A 91 13.10 7.88 -7.09
CA THR A 91 13.14 9.15 -7.82
C THR A 91 14.08 9.08 -9.03
N GLU A 92 15.29 8.54 -8.86
CA GLU A 92 16.23 8.31 -9.97
C GLU A 92 15.63 7.39 -11.06
N LEU A 93 15.01 6.27 -10.67
CA LEU A 93 14.41 5.33 -11.60
C LEU A 93 13.22 5.93 -12.37
N LYS A 94 12.45 6.83 -11.76
CA LYS A 94 11.40 7.60 -12.46
C LYS A 94 11.99 8.53 -13.52
N GLU A 95 13.13 9.16 -13.25
CA GLU A 95 13.82 9.99 -14.26
C GLU A 95 14.43 9.15 -15.39
N ARG A 96 14.95 7.96 -15.08
CA ARG A 96 15.42 6.99 -16.10
C ARG A 96 14.26 6.44 -16.92
N TYR A 97 13.10 6.23 -16.31
CA TYR A 97 11.89 5.77 -17.00
C TYR A 97 11.46 6.74 -18.12
N LYS A 98 11.66 8.06 -17.94
CA LYS A 98 11.41 9.07 -18.99
C LYS A 98 12.33 8.95 -20.22
N LYS A 99 13.35 8.08 -20.16
CA LYS A 99 14.33 7.82 -21.21
C LYS A 99 14.30 6.39 -21.74
N ILE A 100 13.25 5.62 -21.44
CA ILE A 100 13.08 4.30 -22.07
C ILE A 100 12.66 4.45 -23.53
N SER A 101 12.94 3.43 -24.34
CA SER A 101 12.41 3.31 -25.68
C SER A 101 11.70 1.97 -25.85
N ILE A 102 10.44 2.02 -26.32
CA ILE A 102 9.73 0.81 -26.76
C ILE A 102 10.32 0.35 -28.09
N LYS A 103 10.81 -0.89 -28.16
CA LYS A 103 11.46 -1.43 -29.36
C LYS A 103 10.44 -1.97 -30.34
N ASP A 104 9.41 -2.66 -29.85
CA ASP A 104 8.31 -3.12 -30.69
C ASP A 104 7.37 -1.95 -31.01
N LYS A 105 7.31 -1.54 -32.28
CA LYS A 105 6.40 -0.48 -32.75
C LYS A 105 5.06 -1.03 -33.28
N GLY A 106 4.83 -2.34 -33.16
CA GLY A 106 3.58 -3.00 -33.51
C GLY A 106 2.41 -2.55 -32.63
N LYS A 107 1.19 -2.62 -33.18
CA LYS A 107 -0.05 -2.25 -32.49
C LYS A 107 -0.88 -3.43 -31.98
N VAL A 108 -0.51 -4.64 -32.37
CA VAL A 108 -1.29 -5.85 -32.09
C VAL A 108 -0.55 -6.67 -31.03
N PHE A 109 -1.16 -6.88 -29.87
CA PHE A 109 -0.58 -7.64 -28.75
C PHE A 109 0.86 -7.23 -28.39
N ASN A 110 1.12 -5.92 -28.34
CA ASN A 110 2.43 -5.38 -28.01
C ASN A 110 2.70 -5.50 -26.49
N THR A 111 3.42 -6.55 -26.09
CA THR A 111 3.79 -6.79 -24.69
C THR A 111 4.88 -5.85 -24.19
N ASP A 112 5.72 -5.34 -25.10
CA ASP A 112 6.77 -4.35 -24.78
C ASP A 112 6.13 -3.05 -24.24
N LEU A 113 5.10 -2.54 -24.93
CA LEU A 113 4.29 -1.41 -24.48
C LEU A 113 3.56 -1.71 -23.16
N LEU A 114 2.92 -2.89 -23.05
CA LEU A 114 2.17 -3.27 -21.85
C LEU A 114 3.07 -3.24 -20.61
N TYR A 115 4.24 -3.89 -20.69
CA TYR A 115 5.16 -3.95 -19.56
C TYR A 115 5.77 -2.59 -19.24
N ALA A 116 6.07 -1.77 -20.25
CA ALA A 116 6.50 -0.40 -20.00
C ALA A 116 5.44 0.41 -19.23
N ILE A 117 4.15 0.28 -19.58
CA ILE A 117 3.06 0.92 -18.83
C ILE A 117 3.01 0.40 -17.38
N GLU A 118 3.06 -0.92 -17.18
CA GLU A 118 3.04 -1.53 -15.85
C GLU A 118 4.21 -1.08 -14.97
N VAL A 119 5.41 -0.92 -15.53
CA VAL A 119 6.58 -0.41 -14.81
C VAL A 119 6.38 1.03 -14.37
N GLY A 120 5.80 1.88 -15.22
CA GLY A 120 5.46 3.26 -14.88
C GLY A 120 4.55 3.34 -13.65
N TYR A 121 3.44 2.58 -13.65
CA TYR A 121 2.55 2.51 -12.48
C TYR A 121 3.22 1.84 -11.27
N GLY A 122 4.07 0.85 -11.49
CA GLY A 122 4.85 0.20 -10.43
C GLY A 122 5.73 1.18 -9.67
N LEU A 123 6.39 2.11 -10.38
CA LEU A 123 7.21 3.15 -9.77
C LEU A 123 6.39 4.10 -8.90
N GLU A 124 5.19 4.51 -9.34
CA GLU A 124 4.28 5.35 -8.56
C GLU A 124 3.80 4.66 -7.27
N VAL A 125 3.45 3.37 -7.38
CA VAL A 125 3.04 2.57 -6.22
C VAL A 125 4.22 2.37 -5.25
N ALA A 126 5.41 2.10 -5.77
CA ALA A 126 6.63 1.96 -4.97
C ALA A 126 6.93 3.23 -4.18
N GLU A 127 6.85 4.40 -4.83
CA GLU A 127 7.03 5.70 -4.21
C GLU A 127 6.00 5.95 -3.09
N ALA A 128 4.71 5.69 -3.35
CA ALA A 128 3.66 5.80 -2.34
C ALA A 128 3.90 4.88 -1.13
N MET A 129 4.39 3.67 -1.36
CA MET A 129 4.71 2.71 -0.31
C MET A 129 5.86 3.19 0.59
N VAL A 130 6.99 3.59 0.00
CA VAL A 130 8.17 3.99 0.78
C VAL A 130 7.94 5.30 1.54
N HIS A 131 7.27 6.28 0.93
CA HIS A 131 6.90 7.52 1.62
C HIS A 131 5.92 7.27 2.77
N SER A 132 4.98 6.34 2.59
CA SER A 132 4.07 5.93 3.69
C SER A 132 4.83 5.22 4.81
N ALA A 133 5.83 4.40 4.48
CA ALA A 133 6.61 3.64 5.43
C ALA A 133 7.53 4.53 6.28
N ILE A 134 8.29 5.44 5.65
CA ILE A 134 9.25 6.28 6.35
C ILE A 134 8.57 7.28 7.31
N LEU A 135 7.41 7.81 6.92
CA LEU A 135 6.64 8.75 7.75
C LEU A 135 5.94 8.05 8.93
N ARG A 136 5.73 6.74 8.84
CA ARG A 136 5.10 5.96 9.91
C ARG A 136 6.14 5.47 10.92
N LYS A 137 6.43 6.33 11.90
CA LYS A 137 7.40 6.12 12.98
C LYS A 137 6.86 5.26 14.14
N GLU A 138 6.41 4.03 13.81
CA GLU A 138 6.05 2.98 14.76
C GLU A 138 6.30 1.60 14.14
N SER A 139 6.10 0.53 14.91
CA SER A 139 6.00 -0.85 14.41
C SER A 139 4.62 -1.42 14.66
N ARG A 140 3.94 -1.85 13.58
CA ARG A 140 2.58 -2.39 13.64
C ARG A 140 2.33 -3.45 12.57
N GLY A 141 2.10 -4.68 13.01
CA GLY A 141 1.77 -5.80 12.12
C GLY A 141 2.95 -6.17 11.22
N ALA A 142 2.82 -6.01 9.90
CA ALA A 142 3.89 -6.32 8.95
C ALA A 142 4.88 -5.14 8.74
N HIS A 143 4.55 -3.94 9.22
CA HIS A 143 5.47 -2.81 9.23
C HIS A 143 6.33 -2.89 10.50
N GLN A 144 7.57 -3.34 10.36
CA GLN A 144 8.52 -3.52 11.46
C GLN A 144 9.72 -2.59 11.24
N ARG A 145 9.83 -1.55 12.07
CA ARG A 145 10.96 -0.63 12.10
C ARG A 145 11.96 -1.05 13.17
N LEU A 146 13.24 -0.98 12.84
CA LEU A 146 14.34 -1.28 13.76
C LEU A 146 14.99 -0.01 14.33
N ASP A 147 14.49 1.15 13.93
CA ASP A 147 14.97 2.45 14.38
C ASP A 147 14.64 2.71 15.84
N ASP A 148 15.51 3.48 16.52
CA ASP A 148 15.29 3.88 17.90
C ASP A 148 13.96 4.62 18.06
N GLY A 149 13.20 4.26 19.11
CA GLY A 149 11.86 4.78 19.37
C GLY A 149 10.76 4.33 18.40
N CYS A 150 11.05 3.50 17.39
CA CYS A 150 10.06 3.02 16.41
C CYS A 150 9.77 1.51 16.49
N THR A 151 10.42 0.77 17.39
CA THR A 151 10.32 -0.70 17.48
C THR A 151 8.99 -1.19 18.05
N GLU A 152 8.27 -0.31 18.75
CA GLU A 152 7.01 -0.62 19.40
C GLU A 152 5.81 -0.01 18.67
N ARG A 153 4.63 -0.52 19.01
CA ARG A 153 3.37 0.04 18.54
C ARG A 153 3.06 1.35 19.24
N ASP A 154 2.66 2.37 18.48
CA ASP A 154 2.27 3.67 19.02
C ASP A 154 0.78 3.95 18.72
N ASP A 155 -0.07 3.66 19.70
CA ASP A 155 -1.51 3.92 19.59
C ASP A 155 -1.88 5.40 19.81
N VAL A 156 -0.98 6.24 20.33
CA VAL A 156 -1.24 7.66 20.59
C VAL A 156 -1.12 8.43 19.28
N ASN A 157 0.00 8.26 18.57
CA ASN A 157 0.28 9.03 17.36
C ASN A 157 -0.21 8.35 16.08
N PHE A 158 -0.20 7.01 16.04
CA PHE A 158 -0.37 6.23 14.81
C PHE A 158 -1.52 5.21 14.84
N LEU A 159 -2.51 5.34 15.73
CA LEU A 159 -3.78 4.62 15.59
C LEU A 159 -4.66 5.19 14.45
N LYS A 160 -4.10 5.16 13.24
CA LYS A 160 -4.59 5.81 12.02
C LYS A 160 -4.23 4.99 10.79
N HIS A 161 -5.00 5.11 9.72
CA HIS A 161 -4.66 4.62 8.39
C HIS A 161 -3.81 5.66 7.65
N SER A 162 -2.70 5.23 7.03
CA SER A 162 -1.97 6.09 6.10
C SER A 162 -2.73 6.19 4.78
N LEU A 163 -2.90 7.39 4.26
CA LEU A 163 -3.54 7.69 2.98
C LEU A 163 -2.52 8.34 2.06
N ALA A 164 -2.18 7.68 0.95
CA ALA A 164 -1.28 8.23 -0.05
C ALA A 164 -2.09 8.87 -1.18
N PHE A 165 -1.77 10.12 -1.53
CA PHE A 165 -2.37 10.84 -2.63
C PHE A 165 -1.31 11.14 -3.68
N PHE A 166 -1.57 10.66 -4.91
CA PHE A 166 -0.72 10.90 -6.06
C PHE A 166 -0.62 12.40 -6.37
N LYS A 167 0.58 12.83 -6.77
CA LYS A 167 0.86 14.17 -7.30
C LYS A 167 1.68 14.01 -8.57
N GLU A 168 1.29 14.73 -9.61
CA GLU A 168 2.05 14.77 -10.85
C GLU A 168 3.41 15.45 -10.59
N ASP A 169 4.50 14.83 -11.08
CA ASP A 169 5.89 15.30 -10.96
C ASP A 169 6.38 15.64 -9.54
N ALA A 170 5.75 15.09 -8.50
CA ALA A 170 6.17 15.29 -7.12
C ALA A 170 5.98 14.02 -6.29
N ALA A 171 6.65 13.97 -5.14
CA ALA A 171 6.42 12.93 -4.15
C ALA A 171 4.94 12.94 -3.70
N PRO A 172 4.37 11.76 -3.41
CA PRO A 172 3.00 11.65 -2.96
C PRO A 172 2.83 12.36 -1.62
N SER A 173 1.69 13.03 -1.41
CA SER A 173 1.34 13.50 -0.07
C SER A 173 0.76 12.37 0.74
N ILE A 174 1.25 12.21 1.96
CA ILE A 174 0.74 11.25 2.93
C ILE A 174 -0.08 12.00 3.97
N ASP A 175 -1.33 11.58 4.12
CA ASP A 175 -2.23 12.02 5.20
C ASP A 175 -2.64 10.81 6.05
N TYR A 176 -3.41 11.07 7.11
CA TYR A 176 -3.88 10.05 8.02
C TYR A 176 -5.37 10.17 8.31
N SER A 177 -6.08 9.04 8.30
CA SER A 177 -7.45 8.95 8.79
C SER A 177 -7.54 8.14 10.08
N ASN A 178 -8.39 8.58 11.00
CA ASN A 178 -8.54 7.91 12.29
C ASN A 178 -9.18 6.52 12.13
N VAL A 179 -8.68 5.56 12.91
CA VAL A 179 -9.34 4.26 13.03
C VAL A 179 -10.64 4.43 13.82
N THR A 180 -11.74 3.88 13.30
CA THR A 180 -13.00 3.82 14.05
C THR A 180 -13.02 2.58 14.95
N ILE A 181 -12.84 2.78 16.25
CA ILE A 181 -12.92 1.71 17.25
C ILE A 181 -14.38 1.51 17.63
N THR A 182 -14.88 0.28 17.47
CA THR A 182 -16.28 -0.04 17.76
C THR A 182 -16.40 -0.87 19.03
N LYS A 183 -16.14 -2.17 18.95
CA LYS A 183 -16.36 -3.12 20.06
C LYS A 183 -15.10 -3.46 20.84
N SER A 184 -14.00 -3.71 20.13
CA SER A 184 -12.75 -4.19 20.74
C SER A 184 -11.75 -3.05 20.86
N GLN A 185 -11.40 -2.69 22.10
CA GLN A 185 -10.37 -1.70 22.37
C GLN A 185 -8.97 -2.22 21.98
N PRO A 186 -8.05 -1.34 21.54
CA PRO A 186 -6.68 -1.73 21.23
C PRO A 186 -6.00 -2.39 22.43
N LYS A 187 -5.53 -3.62 22.24
CA LYS A 187 -4.69 -4.36 23.20
C LYS A 187 -3.45 -4.88 22.48
N ALA A 188 -2.37 -5.14 23.21
CA ALA A 188 -1.16 -5.75 22.63
C ALA A 188 -1.54 -7.04 21.89
N ARG A 189 -1.02 -7.22 20.66
CA ARG A 189 -1.22 -8.46 19.91
C ARG A 189 -0.09 -9.39 20.27
N LEU A 190 -0.41 -10.41 21.05
CA LEU A 190 0.56 -11.41 21.50
C LEU A 190 0.44 -12.65 20.63
N TYR A 191 1.58 -13.27 20.32
CA TYR A 191 1.67 -14.50 19.54
C TYR A 191 2.55 -15.51 20.29
N GLY A 192 2.27 -16.81 20.11
CA GLY A 192 3.03 -17.89 20.75
C GLY A 192 3.02 -17.82 22.28
N GLU A 193 4.18 -18.08 22.90
CA GLU A 193 4.32 -18.13 24.36
C GLU A 193 3.86 -16.85 25.08
N ALA A 194 4.02 -15.69 24.45
CA ALA A 194 3.58 -14.42 25.02
C ALA A 194 2.06 -14.36 25.17
N ALA A 195 1.31 -14.93 24.21
CA ALA A 195 -0.14 -15.00 24.28
C ALA A 195 -0.61 -15.97 25.38
N GLU A 196 0.07 -17.12 25.50
CA GLU A 196 -0.24 -18.12 26.52
C GLU A 196 -0.03 -17.57 27.94
N LYS A 197 1.08 -16.87 28.17
CA LYS A 197 1.37 -16.23 29.46
C LYS A 197 0.35 -15.15 29.81
N ALA A 198 -0.03 -14.30 28.85
CA ALA A 198 -1.03 -13.26 29.09
C ALA A 198 -2.42 -13.85 29.38
N ALA A 199 -2.83 -14.89 28.65
CA ALA A 199 -4.11 -15.56 28.90
C ALA A 199 -4.15 -16.25 30.27
N ALA A 200 -3.03 -16.82 30.73
CA ALA A 200 -2.93 -17.40 32.07
C ALA A 200 -3.04 -16.32 33.16
N ALA A 201 -2.39 -15.17 32.97
CA ALA A 201 -2.47 -14.04 33.90
C ALA A 201 -3.88 -13.43 33.97
N GLU A 202 -4.56 -13.26 32.83
CA GLU A 202 -5.94 -12.73 32.79
C GLU A 202 -6.92 -13.67 33.51
N LYS A 203 -6.81 -15.00 33.29
CA LYS A 203 -7.60 -15.99 34.02
C LYS A 203 -7.33 -16.00 35.53
N ALA A 204 -6.08 -15.81 35.94
CA ALA A 204 -5.73 -15.73 37.36
C ALA A 204 -6.36 -14.49 38.02
N ALA A 205 -6.28 -13.33 37.35
CA ALA A 205 -6.88 -12.09 37.83
C ALA A 205 -8.41 -12.17 37.92
N GLU A 206 -9.08 -12.78 36.93
CA GLU A 206 -10.54 -12.99 36.96
C GLU A 206 -10.95 -13.95 38.09
N ALA A 207 -10.17 -14.99 38.36
CA ALA A 207 -10.44 -15.93 39.44
C ALA A 207 -10.26 -15.29 40.83
N GLU A 208 -9.26 -14.42 40.98
CA GLU A 208 -9.06 -13.64 42.21
C GLU A 208 -10.18 -12.62 42.42
N ALA A 209 -10.60 -11.91 41.37
CA ALA A 209 -11.71 -10.95 41.43
C ALA A 209 -13.03 -11.63 41.84
N LYS A 210 -13.35 -12.80 41.28
CA LYS A 210 -14.55 -13.57 41.67
C LYS A 210 -14.51 -14.06 43.11
N LYS A 211 -13.33 -14.50 43.59
CA LYS A 211 -13.17 -14.90 45.00
C LYS A 211 -13.34 -13.72 45.96
N ALA A 212 -12.89 -12.54 45.58
CA ALA A 212 -13.07 -11.33 46.37
C ALA A 212 -14.55 -10.89 46.41
N GLU A 213 -15.29 -11.06 45.31
CA GLU A 213 -16.74 -10.80 45.25
C GLU A 213 -17.57 -11.81 46.06
N GLU A 214 -17.19 -13.08 46.11
CA GLU A 214 -17.87 -14.11 46.93
C GLU A 214 -17.59 -13.98 48.44
N GLN A 215 -16.53 -13.25 48.82
CA GLN A 215 -16.14 -13.02 50.21
C GLN A 215 -16.64 -11.68 50.79
N ALA A 216 -17.28 -10.84 49.98
CA ALA A 216 -17.87 -9.56 50.36
C ALA A 216 -19.39 -9.68 50.55
#